data_AF-A0A6I3UAC5-F1
#
_entry.id   AF-A0A6I3UAC5-F1
#
_cell.length_a   1.000
_cell.length_b   1.000
_cell.length_c   1.000
_cell.angle_alpha   90.00
_cell.angle_beta   90.00
_cell.angle_gamma   90.00
#
_symmetry.space_group_name_H-M   'P 1'
#
loop_
_entity.id
_entity.type
_entity.pdbx_description
1 polymer ?
#
loop_
_entity_poly.entity_id
_entity_poly.type
_entity_poly.pdbx_seq_one_letter_code
_entity_poly.pdbx_strand_id
1 'polypeptide(L)' 'AMIGSSLGGNIAQFIGLEYQDRIGCLGVFSSANWLHQEAFNRYIERKKLSPEQRIFIYVGTEEADDTDKTLMAGNIKQAY' A
#
# COMPACT_ATOMS: atom_id res chain seq x y z
N ALA A 1 -1.70 6.74 -14.60
CA ALA A 1 -2.33 6.31 -13.34
C ALA A 1 -1.66 5.02 -12.89
N MET A 2 -1.61 4.76 -11.59
CA MET A 2 -1.15 3.48 -11.03
C MET A 2 -2.23 2.86 -10.16
N ILE A 3 -2.37 1.54 -10.25
CA ILE A 3 -3.38 0.80 -9.50
C ILE A 3 -2.73 -0.45 -8.92
N GLY A 4 -3.04 -0.77 -7.67
CA GLY A 4 -2.54 -1.97 -7.02
C GLY A 4 -3.45 -2.45 -5.90
N SER A 5 -3.41 -3.76 -5.65
CA SER A 5 -4.12 -4.41 -4.55
C SER A 5 -3.16 -5.14 -3.60
N SER A 6 -3.52 -5.31 -2.32
CA SER A 6 -2.69 -6.02 -1.33
C SER A 6 -1.26 -5.45 -1.30
N LEU A 7 -0.24 -6.29 -1.48
CA LEU A 7 1.16 -5.86 -1.58
C LEU A 7 1.41 -4.93 -2.80
N GLY A 8 0.70 -5.16 -3.91
CA GLY A 8 0.71 -4.26 -5.06
C GLY A 8 0.16 -2.87 -4.72
N GLY A 9 -0.79 -2.78 -3.79
CA GLY A 9 -1.28 -1.52 -3.24
C GLY A 9 -0.19 -0.75 -2.50
N ASN A 10 0.67 -1.42 -1.73
CA ASN A 10 1.84 -0.80 -1.10
C ASN A 10 2.84 -0.27 -2.13
N ILE A 11 3.14 -1.06 -3.17
CA ILE A 11 4.05 -0.65 -4.24
C ILE A 11 3.48 0.56 -4.97
N ALA A 12 2.18 0.56 -5.28
CA ALA A 12 1.51 1.67 -5.95
C ALA A 12 1.55 2.96 -5.11
N GLN A 13 1.37 2.87 -3.79
CA GLN A 13 1.51 4.02 -2.89
C GLN A 13 2.95 4.55 -2.86
N PHE A 14 3.94 3.66 -2.76
CA PHE A 14 5.35 4.06 -2.72
C PHE A 14 5.77 4.77 -4.02
N ILE A 15 5.55 4.12 -5.17
CA ILE A 15 5.92 4.66 -6.48
C ILE A 15 5.09 5.91 -6.79
N GLY A 16 3.80 5.89 -6.45
CA GLY A 16 2.90 7.03 -6.60
C GLY A 16 3.38 8.27 -5.88
N LEU A 17 3.86 8.11 -4.65
CA LEU A 17 4.38 9.22 -3.86
C LEU A 17 5.77 9.67 -4.29
N GLU A 18 6.64 8.73 -4.70
CA GLU A 18 8.00 9.05 -5.19
C GLU A 18 7.97 9.80 -6.53
N TYR A 19 7.04 9.45 -7.42
CA TYR A 19 6.91 10.02 -8.77
C TYR A 19 5.59 10.77 -8.95
N GLN A 20 5.20 11.52 -7.92
CA GLN A 20 3.98 12.34 -7.90
C GLN A 20 3.92 13.42 -8.99
N ASP A 21 5.06 13.79 -9.58
CA ASP A 21 5.19 14.66 -10.76
C ASP A 21 4.78 13.98 -12.08
N ARG A 22 4.80 12.63 -12.11
CA ARG A 22 4.50 11.82 -13.30
C ARG A 22 3.19 11.05 -13.17
N ILE A 23 2.79 10.72 -11.94
CA ILE A 23 1.66 9.85 -11.65
C ILE A 23 0.55 10.67 -11.01
N GLY A 24 -0.34 11.24 -11.83
CA GLY A 24 -1.43 12.09 -11.34
C GLY A 24 -2.58 11.37 -10.64
N CYS A 25 -2.69 10.03 -10.77
CA CYS A 25 -3.79 9.26 -10.17
C CYS A 25 -3.30 7.93 -9.59
N LEU A 26 -3.77 7.59 -8.38
CA LEU A 26 -3.54 6.32 -7.68
C LEU A 26 -4.85 5.62 -7.32
N GLY A 27 -4.92 4.32 -7.55
CA GLY A 27 -5.97 3.42 -7.05
C GLY A 27 -5.37 2.38 -6.11
N VAL A 28 -5.73 2.44 -4.85
CA VAL A 28 -5.17 1.58 -3.79
C VAL A 28 -6.30 0.73 -3.22
N PHE A 29 -6.19 -0.58 -3.39
CA PHE A 29 -7.21 -1.54 -2.99
C PHE A 29 -6.64 -2.48 -1.93
N SER A 30 -7.32 -2.66 -0.80
CA SER A 30 -6.96 -3.65 0.22
C SER A 30 -5.47 -3.59 0.60
N SER A 31 -4.96 -2.41 0.90
CA SER A 31 -3.51 -2.18 1.06
C SER A 31 -2.91 -3.05 2.17
N ALA A 32 -1.85 -3.80 1.86
CA ALA A 32 -1.15 -4.63 2.86
C ALA A 32 -0.11 -3.82 3.67
N ASN A 33 -0.36 -2.54 3.98
CA ASN A 33 0.65 -1.67 4.60
C ASN A 33 1.04 -2.12 6.02
N TRP A 34 0.18 -2.92 6.66
CA TRP A 34 0.40 -3.57 7.93
C TRP A 34 1.71 -4.38 7.98
N LEU A 35 2.15 -4.96 6.86
CA LEU A 35 3.42 -5.71 6.77
C LEU A 35 4.62 -4.86 7.21
N HIS A 36 4.58 -3.55 6.94
CA HIS A 36 5.67 -2.61 7.18
C HIS A 36 5.16 -1.27 7.72
N GLN A 37 4.16 -1.30 8.61
CA GLN A 37 3.38 -0.12 9.00
C GLN A 37 4.24 1.03 9.53
N GLU A 38 5.20 0.74 10.39
CA GLU A 38 6.07 1.77 10.98
C GLU A 38 6.95 2.45 9.91
N ALA A 39 7.54 1.66 9.00
CA ALA A 39 8.37 2.21 7.92
C ALA A 39 7.53 3.01 6.91
N PHE A 40 6.32 2.53 6.61
CA PHE A 40 5.37 3.20 5.74
C PHE A 40 4.94 4.55 6.30
N ASN A 41 4.55 4.61 7.57
CA ASN A 41 4.14 5.87 8.24
C ASN A 41 5.28 6.89 8.22
N ARG A 42 6.49 6.48 8.65
CA ARG A 42 7.68 7.35 8.64
C ARG A 42 8.01 7.87 7.24
N TYR A 43 7.78 7.08 6.21
CA TYR A 43 8.04 7.48 4.82
C TYR A 43 7.05 8.56 4.36
N ILE A 44 5.75 8.35 4.58
CA ILE A 44 4.71 9.30 4.17
C ILE A 44 4.84 10.63 4.91
N GLU A 45 5.06 10.61 6.23
CA GLU A 45 5.19 11.81 7.06
C GLU A 45 6.31 12.76 6.59
N ARG A 46 7.35 12.23 5.95
CA ARG A 46 8.50 13.00 5.45
C ARG A 46 8.30 13.55 4.04
N LYS A 47 7.22 13.16 3.35
CA LYS A 47 6.98 13.54 1.96
C LYS A 47 5.98 14.69 1.90
N LYS A 48 6.28 15.68 1.05
CA LYS A 48 5.31 16.70 0.67
C LYS A 48 4.35 16.10 -0.36
N LEU A 49 3.06 16.05 -0.02
CA LEU A 49 2.02 15.55 -0.92
C LEU A 49 1.65 16.62 -1.95
N SER A 50 1.56 16.21 -3.22
CA SER A 50 1.05 17.05 -4.31
C SER A 50 -0.47 17.17 -4.19
N PRO A 51 -1.03 18.40 -4.10
CA PRO A 51 -2.48 18.60 -4.05
C PRO A 51 -3.19 18.21 -5.36
N GLU A 52 -2.43 18.10 -6.46
CA GLU A 52 -2.97 17.73 -7.78
C GLU A 52 -3.10 16.22 -7.97
N GLN A 53 -2.41 15.42 -7.14
CA GLN A 53 -2.46 13.96 -7.23
C GLN A 53 -3.76 13.44 -6.62
N ARG A 54 -4.55 12.71 -7.41
CA ARG A 54 -5.83 12.13 -6.97
C ARG A 54 -5.63 10.69 -6.51
N ILE A 55 -6.12 10.36 -5.33
CA ILE A 55 -5.94 9.05 -4.71
C ILE A 55 -7.32 8.47 -4.39
N PHE A 56 -7.60 7.28 -4.89
CA PHE A 56 -8.77 6.48 -4.52
C PHE A 56 -8.30 5.31 -3.65
N ILE A 57 -8.88 5.18 -2.46
CA ILE A 57 -8.54 4.13 -1.50
C ILE A 57 -9.81 3.32 -1.22
N TYR A 58 -9.70 2.00 -1.31
CA TYR A 58 -10.79 1.08 -1.05
C TYR A 58 -10.31 -0.09 -0.19
N VAL A 59 -11.14 -0.51 0.76
CA VAL A 59 -10.94 -1.69 1.61
C VAL A 59 -12.28 -2.38 1.80
N GLY A 60 -12.30 -3.71 1.74
CA GLY A 60 -13.49 -4.50 2.05
C GLY A 60 -13.84 -4.46 3.54
N THR A 61 -15.12 -4.56 3.87
CA THR A 61 -15.60 -4.52 5.27
C THR A 61 -15.21 -5.77 6.07
N GLU A 62 -14.92 -6.89 5.39
CA GLU A 62 -14.65 -8.21 6.00
C GLU A 62 -13.17 -8.64 5.91
N GLU A 63 -12.22 -7.73 5.66
CA GLU A 63 -10.81 -8.09 5.48
C GLU A 63 -10.09 -8.50 6.79
N ALA A 64 -10.70 -8.23 7.95
CA ALA A 64 -10.04 -8.36 9.26
C ALA A 64 -10.10 -9.77 9.90
N ASP A 65 -10.84 -10.74 9.35
CA ASP A 65 -11.14 -11.97 10.11
C ASP A 65 -10.35 -13.23 9.69
N ASP A 66 -10.26 -13.56 8.39
CA ASP A 66 -9.78 -14.91 7.98
C ASP A 66 -8.59 -14.95 6.99
N THR A 67 -8.32 -13.87 6.23
CA THR A 67 -7.34 -13.94 5.13
C THR A 67 -5.93 -13.47 5.54
N ASP A 68 -5.83 -12.50 6.46
CA ASP A 68 -4.53 -11.95 6.90
C ASP A 68 -3.75 -12.91 7.82
N LYS A 69 -4.47 -13.72 8.62
CA LYS A 69 -3.85 -14.69 9.54
C LYS A 69 -3.18 -15.85 8.80
N THR A 70 -3.72 -16.29 7.66
CA THR A 70 -3.13 -17.36 6.84
C THR A 70 -1.89 -16.90 6.08
N LEU A 71 -1.84 -15.65 5.62
CA LEU A 71 -0.62 -15.04 5.08
C LEU A 71 0.47 -14.84 6.14
N MET A 72 0.10 -14.46 7.37
CA MET A 72 1.03 -14.37 8.50
C MET A 72 1.53 -15.73 9.02
N ALA A 73 0.68 -16.76 9.01
CA ALA A 73 1.00 -18.07 9.56
C ALA A 73 1.72 -19.02 8.59
N GLY A 74 1.67 -18.76 7.27
CA GLY A 74 1.92 -19.80 6.27
C GLY A 74 3.33 -19.93 5.70
N ASN A 75 4.06 -18.85 5.41
CA ASN A 75 5.19 -18.96 4.44
C ASN A 75 6.44 -18.09 4.65
N ILE A 76 6.68 -17.52 5.85
CA ILE A 76 8.00 -16.91 6.14
C ILE A 76 8.99 -18.00 6.60
N LYS A 77 9.20 -19.01 5.76
CA LYS A 77 10.28 -19.99 5.83
C LYS A 77 10.66 -20.41 4.41
N GLN A 78 11.37 -19.55 3.69
CA GLN A 78 12.31 -19.83 2.58
C GLN A 78 12.65 -18.50 1.89
N ALA A 79 13.89 -18.12 1.60
CA ALA A 79 15.20 -18.66 1.93
C ALA A 79 16.23 -17.55 1.60
N TYR A 80 17.21 -17.42 2.49
CA TYR A 80 18.48 -16.66 2.36
C TYR A 80 18.43 -15.14 2.26
#